data_AF-A0A4U0WAM9-F1
#
_entry.id   AF-A0A4U0WAM9-F1
#
_cell.length_a   1.000
_cell.length_b   1.000
_cell.length_c   1.000
_cell.angle_alpha   90.00
_cell.angle_beta   90.00
_cell.angle_gamma   90.00
#
_symmetry.space_group_name_H-M   'P 1'
#
loop_
_entity.id
_entity.type
_entity.pdbx_description
1 polymer ?
#
loop_
_entity_poly.entity_id
_entity_poly.type
_entity_poly.pdbx_seq_one_letter_code
_entity_poly.pdbx_strand_id
1 'polypeptide(L)' 'MSSMSYANPSASSASAGTSSAWQERLQEHCRATQMRPPVWNIVSDRRGGRTAWSSTVMVQGQYIPARYWYDG' A
#
# COMPACT_ATOMS: atom_id res chain seq x y z
N MET A 1 -7.06 -15.50 -37.42
CA MET A 1 -5.98 -14.75 -36.75
C MET A 1 -6.07 -15.03 -35.27
N SER A 2 -5.02 -15.64 -34.73
CA SER A 2 -4.96 -16.22 -33.38
C SER A 2 -4.96 -15.18 -32.27
N SER A 3 -5.44 -15.62 -31.10
CA SER A 3 -5.70 -14.95 -29.83
C SER A 3 -4.61 -14.02 -29.28
N MET A 4 -5.02 -12.98 -28.55
CA MET A 4 -4.20 -12.40 -27.47
C MET A 4 -5.09 -11.88 -26.34
N SER A 5 -5.31 -12.75 -25.36
CA SER A 5 -5.90 -12.44 -24.06
C SER A 5 -4.86 -11.68 -23.23
N TYR A 6 -5.13 -10.42 -22.90
CA TYR A 6 -4.33 -9.72 -21.89
C TYR A 6 -4.87 -10.07 -20.50
N ALA A 7 -4.50 -11.26 -20.02
CA ALA A 7 -4.45 -11.46 -18.59
C ALA A 7 -3.43 -10.45 -18.04
N ASN A 8 -3.87 -9.45 -17.28
CA ASN A 8 -2.98 -8.65 -16.45
C ASN A 8 -3.17 -9.08 -14.99
N PRO A 9 -2.56 -10.20 -14.54
CA PRO A 9 -2.34 -10.41 -13.13
C PRO A 9 -1.17 -9.52 -12.73
N SER A 10 -1.37 -8.20 -12.67
CA SER A 10 -0.49 -7.36 -11.87
C SER A 10 -0.82 -7.68 -10.42
N ALA A 11 -0.24 -8.80 -9.96
CA ALA A 11 -0.01 -9.11 -8.58
C ALA A 11 0.63 -7.86 -7.98
N SER A 12 -0.19 -7.04 -7.32
CA SER A 12 0.31 -6.01 -6.42
C SER A 12 1.15 -6.74 -5.41
N SER A 13 2.46 -6.62 -5.58
CA SER A 13 3.47 -7.27 -4.78
C SER A 13 3.19 -6.90 -3.33
N ALA A 14 2.51 -7.80 -2.62
CA ALA A 14 2.38 -7.71 -1.18
C ALA A 14 3.80 -7.94 -0.67
N SER A 15 4.53 -6.85 -0.48
CA SER A 15 5.74 -6.82 0.30
C SER A 15 5.37 -7.40 1.66
N ALA A 16 5.65 -8.68 1.83
CA ALA A 16 5.48 -9.43 3.06
C ALA A 16 6.55 -8.96 4.07
N GLY A 17 6.47 -7.69 4.45
CA GLY A 17 6.91 -7.26 5.77
C GLY A 17 5.77 -7.60 6.72
N THR A 18 6.10 -8.16 7.87
CA THR A 18 5.16 -8.41 8.98
C THR A 18 4.16 -7.27 9.08
N SER A 19 2.88 -7.55 8.79
CA SER A 19 1.82 -6.57 8.92
C SER A 19 1.85 -6.06 10.35
N SER A 20 2.03 -4.75 10.51
CA SER A 20 2.00 -4.17 11.85
C SER A 20 0.61 -4.40 12.47
N ALA A 21 0.52 -4.56 13.79
CA ALA A 21 -0.74 -4.84 14.48
C ALA A 21 -1.87 -3.84 14.15
N TRP A 22 -1.53 -2.61 13.78
CA TRP A 22 -2.51 -1.58 13.40
C TRP A 22 -3.00 -1.73 11.95
N GLN A 23 -2.21 -2.27 11.02
CA GLN A 23 -2.63 -2.58 9.66
C GLN A 23 -3.72 -3.66 9.66
N GLU A 24 -3.52 -4.69 10.47
CA GLU A 24 -4.49 -5.78 10.66
C GLU A 24 -5.79 -5.25 11.27
N ARG A 25 -5.71 -4.40 12.30
CA ARG A 25 -6.89 -3.77 12.91
C ARG A 25 -7.67 -2.92 11.91
N LEU A 26 -6.99 -2.16 11.04
CA LEU A 26 -7.66 -1.37 10.01
C LEU A 26 -8.30 -2.27 8.95
N GLN A 27 -7.60 -3.30 8.51
CA GLN A 27 -8.13 -4.27 7.55
C GLN A 27 -9.37 -4.97 8.09
N GLU A 28 -9.35 -5.40 9.35
CA GLU A 28 -10.49 -6.02 10.02
C GLU A 28 -11.66 -5.05 10.15
N HIS A 29 -11.41 -3.79 10.50
CA HIS A 29 -12.44 -2.78 10.55
C HIS A 29 -13.10 -2.57 9.18
N CYS A 30 -12.31 -2.41 8.12
CA CYS A 30 -12.84 -2.29 6.76
C CYS A 30 -13.63 -3.54 6.34
N ARG A 31 -13.19 -4.74 6.74
CA ARG A 31 -13.90 -5.99 6.48
C ARG A 31 -15.26 -6.03 7.18
N ALA A 32 -15.31 -5.68 8.47
CA ALA A 32 -16.52 -5.67 9.28
C ALA A 32 -17.57 -4.66 8.78
N THR A 33 -17.13 -3.56 8.17
CA THR A 33 -18.00 -2.50 7.63
C THR A 33 -18.30 -2.65 6.13
N GLN A 34 -17.93 -3.79 5.51
CA GLN A 34 -18.08 -4.04 4.07
C GLN A 34 -17.41 -2.98 3.18
N MET A 35 -16.35 -2.37 3.67
CA MET A 35 -15.52 -1.45 2.90
C MET A 35 -14.50 -2.24 2.07
N ARG A 36 -14.00 -1.60 1.01
CA ARG A 36 -12.86 -2.14 0.26
C ARG A 36 -11.64 -2.25 1.21
N PRO A 37 -10.83 -3.32 1.09
CA PRO A 37 -9.60 -3.46 1.87
C PRO A 37 -8.69 -2.24 1.69
N PRO A 38 -7.99 -1.81 2.75
CA PRO A 38 -7.06 -0.70 2.64
C PRO A 38 -5.89 -1.07 1.71
N VAL A 39 -5.53 -0.15 0.81
CA VAL A 39 -4.39 -0.33 -0.10
C VAL A 39 -3.25 0.58 0.35
N TRP A 40 -2.08 -0.01 0.54
CA TRP A 40 -0.87 0.66 1.03
C TRP A 40 0.10 0.91 -0.10
N ASN A 41 0.66 2.12 -0.17
CA ASN A 41 1.71 2.48 -1.10
C ASN A 41 2.88 3.12 -0.34
N ILE A 42 3.99 2.39 -0.19
CA ILE A 42 5.22 2.91 0.40
C ILE A 42 6.07 3.56 -0.69
N VAL A 43 6.54 4.77 -0.43
CA VAL A 43 7.37 5.57 -1.35
C VAL A 43 8.72 5.80 -0.72
N SER A 44 9.79 5.55 -1.48
CA SER A 44 11.15 5.92 -1.13
C SER A 44 11.64 7.07 -2.01
N ASP A 45 12.25 8.07 -1.39
CA ASP A 45 12.74 9.30 -2.02
C ASP A 45 14.22 9.48 -1.65
N ARG A 46 15.12 9.46 -2.65
CA ARG A 46 16.56 9.58 -2.46
C ARG A 46 16.97 11.06 -2.42
N ARG A 47 17.52 11.50 -1.28
CA ARG A 47 17.96 12.89 -1.04
C ARG A 47 19.41 12.93 -0.58
N GLY A 48 20.33 13.14 -1.52
CA GLY A 48 21.72 13.48 -1.22
C GLY A 48 22.43 12.54 -0.23
N GLY A 49 22.19 11.23 -0.34
CA GLY A 49 22.79 10.20 0.54
C GLY A 49 21.86 9.65 1.63
N ARG A 50 20.68 10.25 1.83
CA ARG A 50 19.64 9.74 2.75
C ARG A 50 18.42 9.28 1.96
N THR A 51 17.64 8.35 2.52
CA THR A 51 16.34 7.97 1.97
C THR A 51 15.25 8.53 2.88
N ALA A 52 14.39 9.38 2.32
CA ALA A 52 13.13 9.72 2.97
C ALA A 52 12.08 8.67 2.57
N TRP A 53 11.32 8.20 3.54
CA TRP A 53 10.24 7.25 3.38
C TRP A 53 8.92 7.96 3.60
N SER A 54 7.91 7.64 2.78
CA SER A 54 6.52 8.05 2.99
C SER A 54 5.60 6.86 2.71
N SER A 55 4.35 6.94 3.16
CA SER A 55 3.31 5.97 2.87
C SER A 55 2.03 6.70 2.52
N THR A 56 1.23 6.16 1.62
CA THR A 56 -0.16 6.57 1.41
C THR A 56 -1.06 5.37 1.56
N VAL A 57 -2.13 5.51 2.33
CA VAL A 57 -3.18 4.49 2.43
C VAL A 57 -4.45 4.97 1.73
N MET A 58 -5.05 4.10 0.93
CA MET A 58 -6.38 4.33 0.36
C MET A 58 -7.43 3.61 1.20
N VAL A 59 -8.36 4.37 1.78
CA VAL A 59 -9.50 3.86 2.55
C VAL A 59 -10.78 4.52 2.03
N GLN A 60 -11.79 3.73 1.66
CA GLN A 60 -13.07 4.24 1.13
C GLN A 60 -12.94 5.18 -0.09
N GLY A 61 -11.87 5.06 -0.87
CA GLY A 61 -11.60 5.98 -1.99
C GLY A 61 -10.99 7.33 -1.57
N GLN A 62 -10.65 7.51 -0.30
CA GLN A 62 -9.86 8.63 0.20
C GLN A 62 -8.40 8.20 0.34
N TYR A 63 -7.47 9.07 -0.09
CA TYR A 63 -6.04 8.87 0.06
C TYR A 63 -5.54 9.63 1.28
N ILE A 64 -4.93 8.92 2.23
CA ILE A 64 -4.38 9.47 3.46
C ILE A 64 -2.86 9.37 3.40
N PRO A 65 -2.14 10.47 3.13
CA PRO A 65 -0.69 10.48 3.06
C PRO A 65 -0.06 10.60 4.45
N ALA A 66 1.05 9.89 4.66
CA ALA A 66 1.91 10.04 5.81
C ALA A 66 2.99 11.11 5.54
N ARG A 67 3.42 11.77 6.61
CA ARG A 67 4.59 12.65 6.57
C ARG A 67 5.84 11.83 6.23
N TYR A 68 6.85 12.47 5.63
CA TYR A 68 8.13 11.81 5.40
C TYR A 68 8.85 11.47 6.72
N TRP A 69 9.43 10.28 6.81
CA TRP A 69 10.32 9.85 7.88
C TRP A 69 11.65 9.31 7.32
N TYR A 70 12.64 9.09 8.18
CA TYR A 70 13.94 8.51 7.85
C TYR A 70 14.17 7.30 8.76
N ASP A 71 14.79 6.24 8.24
CA ASP A 71 15.02 4.97 8.95
C ASP A 71 16.28 4.93 9.84
N GLY A 72 17.03 6.04 9.91
CA GLY A 72 18.21 6.19 10.76
C GLY A 72 19.49 6.29 9.95
#